data_AF-R5DPN0-F1
#
_entry.id   AF-R5DPN0-F1
#
_cell.length_a   1.000
_cell.length_b   1.000
_cell.length_c   1.000
_cell.angle_alpha   90.00
_cell.angle_beta   90.00
_cell.angle_gamma   90.00
#
_symmetry.space_group_name_H-M   'P 1'
#
loop_
_entity.id
_entity.type
_entity.pdbx_description
1 polymer ?
#
loop_
_entity_poly.entity_id
_entity_poly.type
_entity_poly.pdbx_seq_one_letter_code
_entity_poly.pdbx_strand_id
1 'polypeptide(L)'
;MGIITEKDFIERIKNFDEYAFKAGERADKSVLDSHDFRYVKSGQFKANLHVHTQYSDGEMSIKELLDLSEDIAKTNPEFITAITDHDTIDGDKEASKFIENYTYANICLGVEFSTIAINFPKQPKPLQVHLLVYGINPNDNKLDNYLKTKREQKLKLAKATVAELDKALPEYNFSLEEAAKCHGMVLKGEDEVAHPLKKYTSGKILLDYYMPNADFSYEKPIYKFKYLFKGKEPYHITYKKALEMYIGEELPPIPDNIEQKIQIAREIYLKAHPSIGNMLEQFSSFEDTVKFVSTLDSGVMSIAHPARTKAYCPEFYDYLFEHFKSSGGEKAMFYEGYYQSYEGEYFQKWQEAIDKSAAKFGLLKTGGLDSHGKSLVVRCPRKDRA
;
A
#
# COMPACT_ATOMS: atom_id res chain seq x y z
N MET A 1 21.47 -17.11 -3.82
CA MET A 1 21.85 -16.19 -2.73
C MET A 1 22.33 -14.91 -3.38
N GLY A 2 22.11 -13.77 -2.74
CA GLY A 2 22.25 -12.46 -3.34
C GLY A 2 20.97 -11.96 -4.02
N ILE A 3 21.14 -11.13 -5.06
CA ILE A 3 20.03 -10.61 -5.86
C ILE A 3 19.48 -11.70 -6.79
N ILE A 4 18.17 -11.90 -6.72
CA ILE A 4 17.43 -12.85 -7.56
C ILE A 4 17.09 -12.18 -8.89
N THR A 5 17.47 -12.83 -9.99
CA THR A 5 17.11 -12.38 -11.35
C THR A 5 15.63 -12.63 -11.65
N GLU A 6 15.06 -11.92 -12.63
CA GLU A 6 13.69 -12.17 -13.11
C GLU A 6 13.43 -13.67 -13.41
N LYS A 7 14.39 -14.32 -14.09
CA LYS A 7 14.27 -15.74 -14.44
C LYS A 7 14.27 -16.66 -13.21
N ASP A 8 15.21 -16.46 -12.28
CA ASP A 8 15.29 -17.24 -11.03
C ASP A 8 14.03 -17.03 -10.18
N PHE A 9 13.53 -15.79 -10.11
CA PHE A 9 12.27 -15.48 -9.44
C PHE A 9 11.10 -16.29 -10.02
N ILE A 10 10.91 -16.24 -11.35
CA ILE A 10 9.83 -16.99 -12.02
C ILE A 10 9.94 -18.49 -11.76
N GLU A 11 11.15 -19.05 -11.86
CA GLU A 11 11.39 -20.48 -11.66
C GLU A 11 11.07 -20.93 -10.24
N ARG A 12 11.46 -20.15 -9.22
CA ARG A 12 11.17 -20.48 -7.82
C ARG A 12 9.68 -20.36 -7.51
N ILE A 13 9.04 -19.25 -7.89
CA ILE A 13 7.62 -19.03 -7.57
C ILE A 13 6.72 -20.08 -8.21
N LYS A 14 7.05 -20.56 -9.42
CA LYS A 14 6.31 -21.66 -10.07
C LYS A 14 6.34 -22.98 -9.28
N ASN A 15 7.35 -23.19 -8.44
CA ASN A 15 7.54 -24.40 -7.65
C ASN A 15 7.08 -24.24 -6.19
N PHE A 16 6.62 -23.06 -5.80
CA PHE A 16 6.14 -22.80 -4.45
C PHE A 16 4.65 -23.12 -4.31
N ASP A 17 4.31 -23.81 -3.23
CA ASP A 17 2.92 -24.07 -2.83
C ASP A 17 2.37 -22.92 -1.96
N GLU A 18 1.15 -23.07 -1.44
CA GLU A 18 0.54 -22.03 -0.60
C GLU A 18 1.30 -21.77 0.71
N TYR A 19 1.95 -22.80 1.28
CA TYR A 19 2.64 -22.70 2.56
C TYR A 19 3.90 -21.86 2.46
N ALA A 20 4.50 -21.78 1.26
CA ALA A 20 5.60 -20.89 0.95
C ALA A 20 5.32 -19.43 1.33
N PHE A 21 4.07 -18.98 1.25
CA PHE A 21 3.69 -17.58 1.44
C PHE A 21 2.98 -17.32 2.78
N LYS A 22 2.83 -18.33 3.64
CA LYS A 22 2.12 -18.25 4.92
C LYS A 22 3.10 -18.42 6.07
N ALA A 23 3.20 -17.45 6.97
CA ALA A 23 4.02 -17.62 8.17
C ALA A 23 3.47 -18.74 9.10
N GLY A 24 2.16 -18.91 9.12
CA GLY A 24 1.45 -19.93 9.89
C GLY A 24 -0.05 -19.91 9.57
N GLU A 25 -0.85 -20.64 10.35
CA GLU A 25 -2.32 -20.53 10.25
C GLU A 25 -2.83 -19.46 11.21
N ARG A 26 -3.75 -18.61 10.73
CA ARG A 26 -4.39 -17.58 11.56
C ARG A 26 -5.39 -18.19 12.52
N ALA A 27 -5.19 -17.96 13.82
CA ALA A 27 -6.15 -18.34 14.86
C ALA A 27 -7.48 -17.58 14.70
N ASP A 28 -7.41 -16.33 14.20
CA ASP A 28 -8.59 -15.51 13.90
C ASP A 28 -8.37 -14.72 12.59
N LYS A 29 -9.15 -15.02 11.56
CA LYS A 29 -9.10 -14.36 10.24
C LYS A 29 -9.54 -12.90 10.26
N SER A 30 -10.14 -12.42 11.35
CA SER A 30 -10.50 -11.02 11.55
C SER A 30 -9.37 -10.19 12.18
N VAL A 31 -8.42 -10.84 12.88
CA VAL A 31 -7.32 -10.18 13.62
C VAL A 31 -6.01 -10.29 12.85
N LEU A 32 -5.45 -9.16 12.42
CA LEU A 32 -4.16 -9.12 11.73
C LEU A 32 -3.03 -9.77 12.58
N ASP A 33 -2.10 -10.46 11.92
CA ASP A 33 -0.93 -11.12 12.52
C ASP A 33 -1.28 -12.16 13.62
N SER A 34 -2.46 -12.79 13.54
CA SER A 34 -2.93 -13.81 14.50
C SER A 34 -2.42 -15.24 14.23
N HIS A 35 -1.36 -15.39 13.45
CA HIS A 35 -0.87 -16.70 13.01
C HIS A 35 0.10 -17.37 13.99
N ASP A 36 0.12 -18.70 14.00
CA ASP A 36 0.87 -19.53 14.96
C ASP A 36 2.35 -19.81 14.58
N PHE A 37 2.82 -19.25 13.47
CA PHE A 37 4.18 -19.36 12.95
C PHE A 37 4.65 -20.80 12.66
N ARG A 38 3.73 -21.77 12.47
CA ARG A 38 4.11 -23.17 12.26
C ARG A 38 4.97 -23.37 11.00
N TYR A 39 4.72 -22.61 9.94
CA TYR A 39 5.42 -22.76 8.67
C TYR A 39 6.79 -22.07 8.66
N VAL A 40 6.97 -21.02 9.47
CA VAL A 40 8.30 -20.48 9.76
C VAL A 40 9.15 -21.55 10.47
N LYS A 41 8.60 -22.19 11.50
CA LYS A 41 9.32 -23.22 12.29
C LYS A 41 9.63 -24.49 11.49
N SER A 42 8.76 -24.89 10.56
CA SER A 42 8.96 -26.08 9.73
C SER A 42 9.82 -25.84 8.49
N GLY A 43 10.19 -24.58 8.19
CA GLY A 43 10.90 -24.20 6.96
C GLY A 43 10.02 -24.19 5.71
N GLN A 44 8.70 -24.34 5.85
CA GLN A 44 7.76 -24.25 4.72
C GLN A 44 7.51 -22.82 4.27
N PHE A 45 7.67 -21.81 5.14
CA PHE A 45 7.55 -20.41 4.77
C PHE A 45 8.79 -19.94 4.00
N LYS A 46 8.68 -19.88 2.67
CA LYS A 46 9.79 -19.64 1.74
C LYS A 46 9.75 -18.26 1.08
N ALA A 47 8.69 -17.47 1.23
CA ALA A 47 8.58 -16.20 0.54
C ALA A 47 7.75 -15.16 1.32
N ASN A 48 8.30 -13.95 1.43
CA ASN A 48 7.54 -12.73 1.66
C ASN A 48 7.82 -11.75 0.53
N LEU A 49 6.90 -11.66 -0.44
CA LEU A 49 7.13 -10.88 -1.65
C LEU A 49 6.50 -9.48 -1.59
N HIS A 50 6.05 -9.04 -0.42
CA HIS A 50 5.40 -7.74 -0.28
C HIS A 50 5.87 -7.09 1.02
N VAL A 51 6.96 -6.34 0.93
CA VAL A 51 7.67 -5.74 2.07
C VAL A 51 8.04 -4.31 1.76
N HIS A 52 7.71 -3.43 2.71
CA HIS A 52 7.98 -2.01 2.71
C HIS A 52 9.08 -1.69 3.70
N THR A 53 9.87 -0.69 3.36
CA THR A 53 11.05 -0.20 4.08
C THR A 53 10.87 1.29 4.38
N GLN A 54 11.86 1.90 5.03
CA GLN A 54 11.88 3.33 5.29
C GLN A 54 11.90 4.19 4.02
N TYR A 55 12.13 3.59 2.85
CA TYR A 55 12.05 4.30 1.57
C TYR A 55 10.62 4.66 1.20
N SER A 56 9.59 3.89 1.57
CA SER A 56 8.17 4.28 1.49
C SER A 56 7.52 4.50 2.87
N ASP A 57 6.72 3.56 3.36
CA ASP A 57 5.95 3.63 4.60
C ASP A 57 6.23 2.47 5.57
N GLY A 58 7.30 1.74 5.33
CA GLY A 58 7.84 0.74 6.25
C GLY A 58 8.76 1.32 7.33
N GLU A 59 9.05 0.53 8.36
CA GLU A 59 9.94 0.90 9.47
C GLU A 59 11.34 0.32 9.37
N MET A 60 11.53 -0.76 8.59
CA MET A 60 12.85 -1.38 8.42
C MET A 60 13.75 -0.53 7.54
N SER A 61 14.97 -0.31 8.00
CA SER A 61 16.07 0.04 7.11
C SER A 61 16.43 -1.15 6.20
N ILE A 62 17.11 -0.88 5.10
CA ILE A 62 17.60 -1.93 4.20
C ILE A 62 18.56 -2.88 4.92
N LYS A 63 19.41 -2.34 5.81
CA LYS A 63 20.27 -3.18 6.65
C LYS A 63 19.47 -4.15 7.53
N GLU A 64 18.46 -3.67 8.26
CA GLU A 64 17.61 -4.54 9.10
C GLU A 64 16.90 -5.61 8.25
N LEU A 65 16.41 -5.26 7.06
CA LEU A 65 15.79 -6.21 6.14
C LEU A 65 16.78 -7.31 5.69
N LEU A 66 18.00 -6.92 5.31
CA LEU A 66 19.05 -7.85 4.88
C LEU A 66 19.51 -8.76 6.04
N ASP A 67 19.70 -8.22 7.24
CA ASP A 67 20.03 -8.98 8.45
C ASP A 67 18.95 -10.04 8.74
N LEU A 68 17.67 -9.66 8.68
CA LEU A 68 16.55 -10.59 8.90
C LEU A 68 16.46 -11.66 7.80
N SER A 69 16.66 -11.27 6.54
CA SER A 69 16.65 -12.21 5.41
C SER A 69 17.78 -13.24 5.55
N GLU A 70 18.99 -12.79 5.90
CA GLU A 70 20.15 -13.65 6.17
C GLU A 70 19.87 -14.65 7.29
N ASP A 71 19.31 -14.18 8.41
CA ASP A 71 19.03 -15.03 9.56
C ASP A 71 17.98 -16.11 9.27
N ILE A 72 16.91 -15.77 8.54
CA ILE A 72 15.92 -16.76 8.11
C ILE A 72 16.57 -17.75 7.12
N ALA A 73 17.34 -17.24 6.16
CA ALA A 73 17.94 -18.05 5.09
C ALA A 73 19.00 -19.05 5.60
N LYS A 74 19.65 -18.81 6.74
CA LYS A 74 20.56 -19.79 7.40
C LYS A 74 19.88 -21.12 7.69
N THR A 75 18.63 -21.08 8.13
CA THR A 75 17.84 -22.28 8.46
C THR A 75 16.83 -22.67 7.38
N ASN A 76 16.55 -21.74 6.46
CA ASN A 76 15.67 -21.96 5.32
C ASN A 76 16.28 -21.37 4.04
N PRO A 77 17.23 -22.07 3.38
CA PRO A 77 18.00 -21.51 2.24
C PRO A 77 17.17 -21.13 1.02
N GLU A 78 15.93 -21.64 0.93
CA GLU A 78 14.98 -21.30 -0.13
C GLU A 78 14.23 -19.99 0.13
N PHE A 79 14.36 -19.40 1.33
CA PHE A 79 13.65 -18.19 1.70
C PHE A 79 14.03 -17.01 0.81
N ILE A 80 13.01 -16.30 0.32
CA ILE A 80 13.10 -15.12 -0.53
C ILE A 80 12.33 -13.97 0.13
N THR A 81 12.90 -12.78 0.07
CA THR A 81 12.18 -11.53 0.38
C THR A 81 12.23 -10.61 -0.83
N ALA A 82 11.11 -9.95 -1.15
CA ALA A 82 11.11 -8.87 -2.13
C ALA A 82 11.01 -7.50 -1.44
N ILE A 83 11.84 -6.54 -1.88
CA ILE A 83 11.65 -5.13 -1.53
C ILE A 83 10.62 -4.58 -2.52
N THR A 84 9.53 -4.00 -2.03
CA THR A 84 8.41 -3.55 -2.86
C THR A 84 7.86 -2.21 -2.35
N ASP A 85 8.77 -1.27 -2.09
CA ASP A 85 8.40 0.07 -1.63
C ASP A 85 7.46 0.78 -2.63
N HIS A 86 6.58 1.64 -2.11
CA HIS A 86 5.65 2.42 -2.92
C HIS A 86 6.36 3.44 -3.82
N ASP A 87 6.12 3.32 -5.13
CA ASP A 87 6.55 4.29 -6.16
C ASP A 87 8.07 4.65 -6.11
N THR A 88 8.93 3.78 -5.59
CA THR A 88 10.38 4.01 -5.46
C THR A 88 11.19 2.72 -5.54
N ILE A 89 12.43 2.83 -6.04
CA ILE A 89 13.42 1.75 -6.08
C ILE A 89 14.72 2.13 -5.37
N ASP A 90 14.68 3.20 -4.57
CA ASP A 90 15.88 3.69 -3.89
C ASP A 90 16.38 2.69 -2.82
N GLY A 91 15.46 1.95 -2.20
CA GLY A 91 15.77 0.81 -1.33
C GLY A 91 16.47 -0.33 -2.07
N ASP A 92 16.04 -0.66 -3.30
CA ASP A 92 16.68 -1.68 -4.13
C ASP A 92 18.12 -1.30 -4.50
N LYS A 93 18.35 -0.02 -4.82
CA LYS A 93 19.70 0.51 -5.10
C LYS A 93 20.61 0.42 -3.89
N GLU A 94 20.09 0.66 -2.70
CA GLU A 94 20.84 0.48 -1.45
C GLU A 94 21.12 -1.01 -1.19
N ALA A 95 20.10 -1.86 -1.31
CA ALA A 95 20.23 -3.31 -1.08
C ALA A 95 21.29 -3.91 -2.00
N SER A 96 21.30 -3.51 -3.27
CA SER A 96 22.28 -3.96 -4.26
C SER A 96 23.73 -3.63 -3.90
N LYS A 97 23.98 -2.57 -3.12
CA LYS A 97 25.34 -2.20 -2.66
C LYS A 97 25.80 -3.03 -1.46
N PHE A 98 24.86 -3.46 -0.62
CA PHE A 98 25.19 -4.12 0.64
C PHE A 98 25.03 -5.63 0.62
N ILE A 99 24.29 -6.18 -0.34
CA ILE A 99 23.98 -7.62 -0.42
C ILE A 99 25.21 -8.52 -0.46
N GLU A 100 26.33 -8.06 -1.04
CA GLU A 100 27.59 -8.83 -1.09
C GLU A 100 28.19 -9.13 0.30
N ASN A 101 27.76 -8.40 1.34
CA ASN A 101 28.17 -8.65 2.72
C ASN A 101 27.38 -9.80 3.39
N TYR A 102 26.37 -10.37 2.71
CA TYR A 102 25.48 -11.39 3.23
C TYR A 102 25.69 -12.70 2.45
N THR A 103 25.72 -13.83 3.17
CA THR A 103 26.07 -15.12 2.56
C THR A 103 24.85 -15.87 2.03
N TYR A 104 23.74 -15.81 2.76
CA TYR A 104 22.56 -16.65 2.56
C TYR A 104 21.34 -15.90 2.04
N ALA A 105 21.22 -14.59 2.31
CA ALA A 105 20.07 -13.78 1.94
C ALA A 105 19.74 -13.93 0.44
N ASN A 106 18.45 -14.12 0.11
CA ASN A 106 17.96 -14.08 -1.27
C ASN A 106 16.95 -12.92 -1.40
N ILE A 107 17.35 -11.87 -2.13
CA ILE A 107 16.56 -10.65 -2.27
C ILE A 107 16.07 -10.52 -3.70
N CYS A 108 14.75 -10.43 -3.87
CA CYS A 108 14.15 -9.99 -5.11
C CYS A 108 14.01 -8.47 -5.08
N LEU A 109 14.60 -7.79 -6.06
CA LEU A 109 14.40 -6.35 -6.20
C LEU A 109 13.04 -6.11 -6.85
N GLY A 110 12.29 -5.14 -6.36
CA GLY A 110 10.93 -4.90 -6.80
C GLY A 110 10.37 -3.54 -6.41
N VAL A 111 9.12 -3.30 -6.76
CA VAL A 111 8.43 -2.03 -6.50
C VAL A 111 6.93 -2.26 -6.48
N GLU A 112 6.21 -1.56 -5.59
CA GLU A 112 4.75 -1.47 -5.65
C GLU A 112 4.36 -0.13 -6.30
N PHE A 113 3.87 -0.18 -7.54
CA PHE A 113 3.30 1.00 -8.20
C PHE A 113 1.90 1.27 -7.65
N SER A 114 1.68 2.51 -7.21
CA SER A 114 0.34 3.01 -6.91
C SER A 114 -0.32 3.49 -8.21
N THR A 115 -1.36 2.78 -8.66
CA THR A 115 -2.07 3.13 -9.90
C THR A 115 -3.56 3.38 -9.67
N ILE A 116 -4.14 4.12 -10.61
CA ILE A 116 -5.58 4.41 -10.65
C ILE A 116 -6.16 3.89 -11.95
N ALA A 117 -7.15 3.00 -11.85
CA ALA A 117 -7.99 2.61 -12.97
C ALA A 117 -9.18 3.57 -13.07
N ILE A 118 -9.50 4.03 -14.28
CA ILE A 118 -10.71 4.83 -14.58
C ILE A 118 -11.49 4.32 -15.80
N ASN A 119 -11.00 3.26 -16.45
CA ASN A 119 -11.49 2.79 -17.75
C ASN A 119 -12.18 1.43 -17.67
N PHE A 120 -12.48 0.92 -16.47
CA PHE A 120 -13.18 -0.35 -16.36
C PHE A 120 -14.66 -0.23 -16.72
N PRO A 121 -15.28 -1.29 -17.27
CA PRO A 121 -16.70 -1.27 -17.62
C PRO A 121 -17.59 -0.93 -16.42
N LYS A 122 -18.55 0.00 -16.60
CA LYS A 122 -19.55 0.41 -15.59
C LYS A 122 -18.93 0.89 -14.26
N GLN A 123 -17.69 1.38 -14.30
CA GLN A 123 -16.96 1.81 -13.12
C GLN A 123 -17.60 3.05 -12.46
N PRO A 124 -17.99 3.00 -11.18
CA PRO A 124 -18.72 4.10 -10.54
C PRO A 124 -17.81 5.24 -10.04
N LYS A 125 -16.52 4.96 -9.84
CA LYS A 125 -15.51 5.89 -9.31
C LYS A 125 -14.12 5.36 -9.67
N PRO A 126 -13.07 6.20 -9.69
CA PRO A 126 -11.71 5.72 -9.84
C PRO A 126 -11.37 4.67 -8.78
N LEU A 127 -10.55 3.70 -9.17
CA LEU A 127 -10.18 2.57 -8.33
C LEU A 127 -8.66 2.52 -8.18
N GLN A 128 -8.21 2.44 -6.94
CA GLN A 128 -6.82 2.16 -6.62
C GLN A 128 -6.53 0.69 -6.89
N VAL A 129 -5.56 0.45 -7.74
CA VAL A 129 -5.04 -0.88 -8.09
C VAL A 129 -3.54 -0.80 -7.92
N HIS A 130 -2.99 -1.63 -7.05
CA HIS A 130 -1.55 -1.66 -6.86
C HIS A 130 -0.94 -2.79 -7.68
N LEU A 131 0.25 -2.51 -8.23
CA LEU A 131 0.96 -3.40 -9.13
C LEU A 131 2.35 -3.66 -8.55
N LEU A 132 2.61 -4.91 -8.16
CA LEU A 132 3.93 -5.35 -7.75
C LEU A 132 4.73 -5.72 -8.99
N VAL A 133 5.99 -5.30 -9.06
CA VAL A 133 6.93 -5.68 -10.12
C VAL A 133 8.15 -6.32 -9.48
N TYR A 134 8.54 -7.50 -9.95
CA TYR A 134 9.60 -8.32 -9.37
C TYR A 134 10.73 -8.58 -10.35
N GLY A 135 11.95 -8.68 -9.83
CA GLY A 135 13.14 -8.94 -10.63
C GLY A 135 13.52 -7.75 -11.50
N ILE A 136 13.33 -6.52 -10.99
CA ILE A 136 13.70 -5.31 -11.71
C ILE A 136 15.23 -5.13 -11.76
N ASN A 137 15.70 -4.32 -12.72
CA ASN A 137 17.07 -3.82 -12.72
C ASN A 137 17.12 -2.48 -11.96
N PRO A 138 17.82 -2.37 -10.81
CA PRO A 138 17.86 -1.16 -10.00
C PRO A 138 18.61 0.01 -10.68
N ASN A 139 19.35 -0.28 -11.76
CA ASN A 139 20.06 0.71 -12.58
C ASN A 139 19.30 1.07 -13.87
N ASP A 140 18.05 0.63 -14.02
CA ASP A 140 17.21 1.01 -15.16
C ASP A 140 16.78 2.48 -15.04
N ASN A 141 17.44 3.35 -15.83
CA ASN A 141 17.15 4.78 -15.85
C ASN A 141 15.72 5.10 -16.31
N LYS A 142 15.10 4.26 -17.13
CA LYS A 142 13.73 4.49 -17.60
C LYS A 142 12.73 4.26 -16.47
N LEU A 143 12.90 3.18 -15.70
CA LEU A 143 12.13 2.91 -14.48
C LEU A 143 12.35 4.02 -13.44
N ASP A 144 13.61 4.33 -13.14
CA ASP A 144 13.96 5.33 -12.12
C ASP A 144 13.38 6.72 -12.46
N ASN A 145 13.52 7.16 -13.71
CA ASN A 145 12.99 8.45 -14.15
C ASN A 145 11.46 8.48 -14.14
N TYR A 146 10.78 7.38 -14.50
CA TYR A 146 9.32 7.31 -14.41
C TYR A 146 8.84 7.52 -12.98
N LEU A 147 9.40 6.76 -12.02
CA LEU A 147 9.03 6.81 -10.61
C LEU A 147 9.34 8.19 -10.00
N LYS A 148 10.54 8.73 -10.24
CA LYS A 148 10.93 10.07 -9.76
C LYS A 148 10.01 11.15 -10.31
N THR A 149 9.71 11.14 -11.60
CA THR A 149 8.83 12.13 -12.23
C THR A 149 7.45 12.10 -11.57
N LYS A 150 6.85 10.91 -11.39
CA LYS A 150 5.55 10.77 -10.74
C LYS A 150 5.56 11.25 -9.29
N ARG A 151 6.58 10.89 -8.50
CA ARG A 151 6.73 11.36 -7.12
C ARG A 151 6.87 12.88 -7.03
N GLU A 152 7.72 13.49 -7.85
CA GLU A 152 7.91 14.94 -7.87
C GLU A 152 6.62 15.69 -8.27
N GLN A 153 5.93 15.19 -9.30
CA GLN A 153 4.66 15.75 -9.75
C GLN A 153 3.58 15.65 -8.68
N LYS A 154 3.46 14.50 -8.01
CA LYS A 154 2.49 14.27 -6.93
C LYS A 154 2.81 15.10 -5.68
N LEU A 155 4.09 15.27 -5.33
CA LEU A 155 4.51 16.16 -4.25
C LEU A 155 4.19 17.62 -4.54
N LYS A 156 4.39 18.08 -5.78
CA LYS A 156 3.99 19.44 -6.21
C LYS A 156 2.48 19.65 -6.08
N LEU A 157 1.68 18.66 -6.49
CA LEU A 157 0.24 18.69 -6.32
C LEU A 157 -0.15 18.77 -4.84
N ALA A 158 0.40 17.91 -3.98
CA ALA A 158 0.13 17.94 -2.54
C ALA A 158 0.43 19.31 -1.91
N LYS A 159 1.59 19.90 -2.23
CA LYS A 159 1.96 21.26 -1.76
C LYS A 159 0.98 22.33 -2.25
N ALA A 160 0.59 22.29 -3.52
CA ALA A 160 -0.37 23.22 -4.08
C ALA A 160 -1.75 23.10 -3.43
N THR A 161 -2.21 21.86 -3.19
CA THR A 161 -3.50 21.60 -2.53
C THR A 161 -3.49 22.08 -1.09
N VAL A 162 -2.40 21.87 -0.34
CA VAL A 162 -2.26 22.40 1.02
C VAL A 162 -2.26 23.94 1.04
N ALA A 163 -1.59 24.58 0.08
CA ALA A 163 -1.62 26.05 -0.03
C ALA A 163 -3.02 26.59 -0.37
N GLU A 164 -3.81 25.87 -1.19
CA GLU A 164 -5.22 26.22 -1.45
C GLU A 164 -6.09 26.05 -0.19
N LEU A 165 -5.87 24.97 0.57
CA LEU A 165 -6.54 24.75 1.86
C LEU A 165 -6.24 25.88 2.85
N ASP A 166 -4.97 26.23 3.00
CA ASP A 166 -4.53 27.28 3.92
C ASP A 166 -5.08 28.65 3.53
N LYS A 167 -5.09 28.96 2.23
CA LYS A 167 -5.71 30.20 1.73
C LYS A 167 -7.22 30.25 1.97
N ALA A 168 -7.91 29.12 1.84
CA ALA A 168 -9.36 29.06 1.99
C ALA A 168 -9.82 29.09 3.45
N LEU A 169 -8.99 28.56 4.37
CA LEU A 169 -9.30 28.44 5.80
C LEU A 169 -8.05 28.81 6.64
N PRO A 170 -7.61 30.07 6.60
CA PRO A 170 -6.33 30.52 7.17
C PRO A 170 -6.25 30.37 8.69
N GLU A 171 -7.36 30.25 9.39
CA GLU A 171 -7.39 30.04 10.84
C GLU A 171 -6.76 28.71 11.27
N TYR A 172 -6.69 27.72 10.38
CA TYR A 172 -6.13 26.40 10.71
C TYR A 172 -4.65 26.27 10.37
N ASN A 173 -4.02 27.19 9.63
CA ASN A 173 -2.59 27.10 9.29
C ASN A 173 -2.21 25.69 8.75
N PHE A 174 -2.76 25.31 7.60
CA PHE A 174 -2.55 23.97 7.05
C PHE A 174 -1.13 23.80 6.51
N SER A 175 -0.49 22.66 6.80
CA SER A 175 0.86 22.34 6.34
C SER A 175 0.99 20.89 5.88
N LEU A 176 1.97 20.64 5.00
CA LEU A 176 2.21 19.29 4.49
C LEU A 176 2.87 18.40 5.55
N GLU A 177 3.69 19.00 6.41
CA GLU A 177 4.35 18.36 7.54
C GLU A 177 3.33 17.83 8.55
N GLU A 178 2.27 18.60 8.82
CA GLU A 178 1.18 18.11 9.64
C GLU A 178 0.42 17.00 8.92
N ALA A 179 0.01 17.18 7.66
CA ALA A 179 -0.69 16.14 6.90
C ALA A 179 0.04 14.78 6.97
N ALA A 180 1.37 14.81 6.92
CA ALA A 180 2.22 13.63 7.00
C ALA A 180 2.17 12.88 8.34
N LYS A 181 1.76 13.53 9.44
CA LYS A 181 1.59 12.88 10.75
C LYS A 181 0.61 11.72 10.70
N CYS A 182 -0.36 11.73 9.79
CA CYS A 182 -1.31 10.62 9.60
C CYS A 182 -0.97 9.71 8.41
N HIS A 183 -0.06 10.15 7.53
CA HIS A 183 0.33 9.45 6.31
C HIS A 183 1.65 9.98 5.72
N GLY A 184 2.78 9.39 6.10
CA GLY A 184 4.12 9.89 5.76
C GLY A 184 4.41 10.00 4.26
N MET A 185 3.81 9.13 3.43
CA MET A 185 4.02 9.09 1.97
C MET A 185 3.65 10.40 1.26
N VAL A 186 2.78 11.22 1.84
CA VAL A 186 2.38 12.49 1.22
C VAL A 186 3.55 13.47 1.09
N LEU A 187 4.56 13.41 1.99
CA LEU A 187 5.78 14.20 1.90
C LEU A 187 6.76 13.69 0.84
N LYS A 188 6.62 12.42 0.46
CA LYS A 188 7.47 11.75 -0.53
C LYS A 188 6.85 11.79 -1.94
N GLY A 189 5.60 12.24 -2.06
CA GLY A 189 4.86 12.19 -3.32
C GLY A 189 4.47 10.77 -3.72
N GLU A 190 4.36 9.86 -2.77
CA GLU A 190 4.05 8.45 -2.98
C GLU A 190 2.54 8.20 -2.73
N ASP A 191 1.97 7.24 -3.45
CA ASP A 191 0.58 6.79 -3.30
C ASP A 191 -0.51 7.82 -3.66
N GLU A 192 -0.97 8.64 -2.72
CA GLU A 192 -2.23 9.40 -2.81
C GLU A 192 -2.14 10.79 -2.16
N VAL A 193 -2.94 11.76 -2.63
CA VAL A 193 -2.99 13.13 -2.08
C VAL A 193 -4.30 13.38 -1.32
N ALA A 194 -5.44 13.06 -1.93
CA ALA A 194 -6.74 13.41 -1.38
C ALA A 194 -7.05 12.65 -0.08
N HIS A 195 -6.61 11.39 0.02
CA HIS A 195 -6.90 10.55 1.18
C HIS A 195 -6.17 11.01 2.46
N PRO A 196 -4.85 11.27 2.45
CA PRO A 196 -4.15 11.92 3.56
C PRO A 196 -4.81 13.25 3.98
N LEU A 197 -5.11 14.12 3.01
CA LEU A 197 -5.68 15.44 3.29
C LEU A 197 -7.08 15.35 3.90
N LYS A 198 -7.92 14.39 3.48
CA LYS A 198 -9.20 14.11 4.14
C LYS A 198 -9.03 13.81 5.64
N LYS A 199 -8.04 12.96 5.99
CA LYS A 199 -7.78 12.60 7.39
C LYS A 199 -7.32 13.82 8.18
N TYR A 200 -6.37 14.55 7.61
CA TYR A 200 -5.77 15.73 8.20
C TYR A 200 -6.79 16.86 8.43
N THR A 201 -7.49 17.29 7.40
CA THR A 201 -8.40 18.44 7.49
C THR A 201 -9.58 18.14 8.41
N SER A 202 -10.18 16.95 8.31
CA SER A 202 -11.27 16.55 9.22
C SER A 202 -10.80 16.51 10.67
N GLY A 203 -9.61 15.96 10.91
CA GLY A 203 -9.05 15.84 12.25
C GLY A 203 -8.70 17.19 12.86
N LYS A 204 -7.96 18.01 12.11
CA LYS A 204 -7.51 19.33 12.56
C LYS A 204 -8.67 20.28 12.82
N ILE A 205 -9.61 20.40 11.87
CA ILE A 205 -10.78 21.28 12.02
C ILE A 205 -11.60 20.92 13.26
N LEU A 206 -11.85 19.63 13.49
CA LEU A 206 -12.64 19.19 14.64
C LEU A 206 -11.88 19.30 15.97
N LEU A 207 -10.58 18.97 15.98
CA LEU A 207 -9.76 19.12 17.18
C LEU A 207 -9.67 20.59 17.59
N ASP A 208 -9.38 21.49 16.65
CA ASP A 208 -9.27 22.93 16.92
C ASP A 208 -10.62 23.52 17.39
N TYR A 209 -11.74 23.00 16.89
CA TYR A 209 -13.07 23.44 17.32
C TYR A 209 -13.42 22.97 18.74
N TYR A 210 -13.30 21.68 19.03
CA TYR A 210 -13.72 21.13 20.33
C TYR A 210 -12.67 21.34 21.43
N MET A 211 -11.39 21.36 21.06
CA MET A 211 -10.27 21.34 21.99
C MET A 211 -9.10 22.22 21.49
N PRO A 212 -9.29 23.55 21.37
CA PRO A 212 -8.26 24.47 20.86
C PRO A 212 -6.95 24.47 21.68
N ASN A 213 -6.97 23.94 22.91
CA ASN A 213 -5.82 23.84 23.81
C ASN A 213 -5.40 22.38 24.07
N ALA A 214 -5.73 21.44 23.18
CA ALA A 214 -5.32 20.04 23.33
C ALA A 214 -3.80 19.90 23.44
N ASP A 215 -3.34 19.04 24.34
CA ASP A 215 -1.92 18.68 24.50
C ASP A 215 -1.49 17.54 23.55
N PHE A 216 -2.39 17.09 22.68
CA PHE A 216 -2.17 16.09 21.65
C PHE A 216 -2.59 16.63 20.28
N SER A 217 -2.04 16.01 19.22
CA SER A 217 -2.35 16.38 17.83
C SER A 217 -3.40 15.44 17.21
N TYR A 218 -4.03 15.90 16.14
CA TYR A 218 -5.24 15.32 15.58
C TYR A 218 -5.08 13.85 15.14
N GLU A 219 -3.87 13.38 14.85
CA GLU A 219 -3.61 12.01 14.42
C GLU A 219 -3.70 10.98 15.55
N LYS A 220 -3.57 11.41 16.82
CA LYS A 220 -3.53 10.49 17.98
C LYS A 220 -4.84 9.70 18.13
N PRO A 221 -6.05 10.32 18.08
CA PRO A 221 -7.31 9.58 18.01
C PRO A 221 -7.40 8.63 16.80
N ILE A 222 -6.90 9.06 15.63
CA ILE A 222 -6.94 8.26 14.39
C ILE A 222 -6.15 6.96 14.58
N TYR A 223 -4.95 7.05 15.14
CA TYR A 223 -4.11 5.87 15.36
C TYR A 223 -4.67 4.96 16.45
N LYS A 224 -5.10 5.50 17.58
CA LYS A 224 -5.63 4.72 18.70
C LYS A 224 -6.89 3.93 18.32
N PHE A 225 -7.75 4.52 17.49
CA PHE A 225 -9.03 3.91 17.09
C PHE A 225 -9.14 3.67 15.59
N LYS A 226 -8.03 3.27 14.94
CA LYS A 226 -7.94 3.01 13.49
C LYS A 226 -9.06 2.10 12.96
N TYR A 227 -9.54 1.15 13.78
CA TYR A 227 -10.60 0.20 13.40
C TYR A 227 -11.96 0.87 13.11
N LEU A 228 -12.24 2.05 13.68
CA LEU A 228 -13.49 2.79 13.44
C LEU A 228 -13.60 3.27 11.98
N PHE A 229 -12.48 3.60 11.35
CA PHE A 229 -12.42 4.19 10.01
C PHE A 229 -12.61 3.17 8.87
N LYS A 230 -13.00 1.93 9.18
CA LYS A 230 -13.34 0.88 8.20
C LYS A 230 -14.80 0.96 7.70
N GLY A 231 -15.63 1.81 8.31
CA GLY A 231 -17.05 1.97 8.01
C GLY A 231 -17.37 2.82 6.77
N LYS A 232 -18.69 3.03 6.53
CA LYS A 232 -19.22 3.89 5.44
C LYS A 232 -19.57 5.31 5.91
N GLU A 233 -19.46 5.58 7.20
CA GLU A 233 -19.78 6.90 7.76
C GLU A 233 -18.85 7.98 7.18
N PRO A 234 -19.32 9.24 7.08
CA PRO A 234 -18.46 10.36 6.73
C PRO A 234 -17.27 10.44 7.70
N TYR A 235 -16.09 10.71 7.14
CA TYR A 235 -14.84 10.62 7.90
C TYR A 235 -14.83 11.52 9.14
N HIS A 236 -15.38 12.73 9.06
CA HIS A 236 -15.46 13.68 10.18
C HIS A 236 -16.39 13.18 11.31
N ILE A 237 -17.47 12.47 10.99
CA ILE A 237 -18.34 11.83 12.01
C ILE A 237 -17.57 10.72 12.73
N THR A 238 -16.86 9.88 11.98
CA THR A 238 -16.03 8.83 12.58
C THR A 238 -14.89 9.43 13.40
N TYR A 239 -14.29 10.54 12.95
CA TYR A 239 -13.26 11.26 13.71
C TYR A 239 -13.80 11.80 15.04
N LYS A 240 -14.98 12.43 15.05
CA LYS A 240 -15.63 12.89 16.30
C LYS A 240 -15.76 11.74 17.29
N LYS A 241 -16.26 10.58 16.86
CA LYS A 241 -16.36 9.38 17.71
C LYS A 241 -15.00 8.94 18.24
N ALA A 242 -13.98 8.92 17.39
CA ALA A 242 -12.62 8.59 17.81
C ALA A 242 -12.07 9.59 18.83
N LEU A 243 -12.36 10.88 18.68
CA LEU A 243 -11.97 11.93 19.62
C LEU A 243 -12.69 11.77 20.97
N GLU A 244 -14.00 11.55 20.98
CA GLU A 244 -14.80 11.27 22.18
C GLU A 244 -14.24 10.07 22.96
N MET A 245 -13.92 8.98 22.26
CA MET A 245 -13.28 7.81 22.87
C MET A 245 -11.85 8.08 23.35
N TYR A 246 -11.14 9.02 22.72
CA TYR A 246 -9.78 9.37 23.11
C TYR A 246 -9.75 10.14 24.42
N ILE A 247 -10.71 11.06 24.60
CA ILE A 247 -10.80 11.94 25.77
C ILE A 247 -11.68 11.38 26.88
N GLY A 248 -12.55 10.40 26.57
CA GLY A 248 -13.46 9.79 27.54
C GLY A 248 -14.72 10.64 27.82
N GLU A 249 -15.09 11.54 26.92
CA GLU A 249 -16.20 12.48 27.08
C GLU A 249 -17.02 12.58 25.78
N GLU A 250 -18.33 12.81 25.91
CA GLU A 250 -19.20 13.07 24.76
C GLU A 250 -19.09 14.54 24.33
N LEU A 251 -19.02 14.78 23.03
CA LEU A 251 -18.95 16.11 22.45
C LEU A 251 -20.32 16.52 21.88
N PRO A 252 -20.68 17.81 21.91
CA PRO A 252 -21.93 18.28 21.31
C PRO A 252 -21.95 18.01 19.79
N PRO A 253 -23.11 18.09 19.13
CA PRO A 253 -23.20 17.94 17.67
C PRO A 253 -22.27 18.91 16.93
N ILE A 254 -21.73 18.48 15.79
CA ILE A 254 -20.90 19.34 14.93
C ILE A 254 -21.78 20.48 14.42
N PRO A 255 -21.44 21.75 14.69
CA PRO A 255 -22.23 22.87 14.17
C PRO A 255 -22.13 23.01 12.66
N ASP A 256 -23.19 23.55 12.05
CA ASP A 256 -23.27 23.76 10.59
C ASP A 256 -22.10 24.57 10.02
N ASN A 257 -21.62 25.59 10.74
CA ASN A 257 -20.48 26.40 10.29
C ASN A 257 -19.16 25.62 10.28
N ILE A 258 -18.99 24.62 11.16
CA ILE A 258 -17.82 23.73 11.17
C ILE A 258 -17.94 22.69 10.06
N GLU A 259 -19.15 22.13 9.86
CA GLU A 259 -19.43 21.23 8.74
C GLU A 259 -19.15 21.91 7.40
N GLN A 260 -19.56 23.17 7.22
CA GLN A 260 -19.26 23.96 6.02
C GLN A 260 -17.75 24.08 5.75
N LYS A 261 -16.92 24.30 6.79
CA LYS A 261 -15.47 24.35 6.65
C LYS A 261 -14.89 23.00 6.22
N ILE A 262 -15.41 21.90 6.76
CA ILE A 262 -15.04 20.54 6.35
C ILE A 262 -15.43 20.30 4.88
N GLN A 263 -16.57 20.80 4.43
CA GLN A 263 -16.98 20.70 3.03
C GLN A 263 -16.09 21.53 2.10
N ILE A 264 -15.71 22.76 2.49
CA ILE A 264 -14.74 23.58 1.73
C ILE A 264 -13.42 22.82 1.57
N ALA A 265 -12.87 22.27 2.67
CA ALA A 265 -11.65 21.48 2.62
C ALA A 265 -11.80 20.25 1.69
N ARG A 266 -12.97 19.59 1.74
CA ARG A 266 -13.31 18.46 0.88
C ARG A 266 -13.33 18.81 -0.60
N GLU A 267 -13.97 19.90 -0.97
CA GLU A 267 -14.01 20.34 -2.37
C GLU A 267 -12.60 20.63 -2.91
N ILE A 268 -11.71 21.17 -2.07
CA ILE A 268 -10.32 21.45 -2.44
C ILE A 268 -9.54 20.14 -2.63
N TYR A 269 -9.48 19.26 -1.62
CA TYR A 269 -8.63 18.07 -1.73
C TYR A 269 -9.15 17.06 -2.76
N LEU A 270 -10.45 17.03 -3.07
CA LEU A 270 -10.99 16.12 -4.08
C LEU A 270 -10.58 16.49 -5.51
N LYS A 271 -10.22 17.74 -5.79
CA LYS A 271 -9.63 18.14 -7.08
C LYS A 271 -8.24 17.53 -7.30
N ALA A 272 -7.57 17.13 -6.22
CA ALA A 272 -6.24 16.52 -6.23
C ALA A 272 -6.27 14.99 -6.41
N HIS A 273 -7.37 14.44 -6.90
CA HIS A 273 -7.53 13.01 -7.18
C HIS A 273 -8.19 12.83 -8.55
N PRO A 274 -7.83 11.79 -9.33
CA PRO A 274 -8.50 11.49 -10.59
C PRO A 274 -10.03 11.35 -10.47
N SER A 275 -10.74 11.52 -11.58
CA SER A 275 -12.17 11.18 -11.68
C SER A 275 -12.42 10.32 -12.91
N ILE A 276 -13.61 9.72 -13.01
CA ILE A 276 -13.97 8.98 -14.23
C ILE A 276 -13.88 9.93 -15.42
N GLY A 277 -13.18 9.50 -16.47
CA GLY A 277 -12.90 10.31 -17.67
C GLY A 277 -11.84 11.41 -17.52
N ASN A 278 -11.22 11.55 -16.35
CA ASN A 278 -10.18 12.57 -16.11
C ASN A 278 -9.04 12.00 -15.25
N MET A 279 -8.01 11.49 -15.92
CA MET A 279 -6.76 11.09 -15.26
C MET A 279 -5.89 12.32 -15.02
N LEU A 280 -5.35 12.44 -13.81
CA LEU A 280 -4.38 13.48 -13.47
C LEU A 280 -2.97 13.02 -13.83
N GLU A 281 -2.16 13.91 -14.44
CA GLU A 281 -0.79 13.58 -14.88
C GLU A 281 0.10 13.11 -13.73
N GLN A 282 -0.13 13.61 -12.52
CA GLN A 282 0.61 13.26 -11.31
C GLN A 282 0.39 11.82 -10.85
N PHE A 283 -0.67 11.18 -11.33
CA PHE A 283 -1.02 9.80 -11.00
C PHE A 283 -0.60 8.84 -12.12
N SER A 284 -0.38 7.60 -11.73
CA SER A 284 -0.07 6.52 -12.66
C SER A 284 -1.38 5.86 -13.07
N SER A 285 -1.74 5.95 -14.35
CA SER A 285 -2.89 5.23 -14.92
C SER A 285 -2.62 3.73 -14.91
N PHE A 286 -3.58 2.90 -14.51
CA PHE A 286 -3.38 1.45 -14.38
C PHE A 286 -2.88 0.83 -15.70
N GLU A 287 -3.61 1.00 -16.80
CA GLU A 287 -3.26 0.40 -18.09
C GLU A 287 -1.94 0.96 -18.64
N ASP A 288 -1.72 2.27 -18.51
CA ASP A 288 -0.48 2.91 -18.99
C ASP A 288 0.74 2.46 -18.19
N THR A 289 0.58 2.22 -16.89
CA THR A 289 1.65 1.71 -16.02
C THR A 289 1.97 0.26 -16.36
N VAL A 290 0.94 -0.58 -16.53
CA VAL A 290 1.11 -1.98 -16.94
C VAL A 290 1.84 -2.05 -18.30
N LYS A 291 1.42 -1.21 -19.26
CA LYS A 291 2.08 -1.09 -20.56
C LYS A 291 3.49 -0.52 -20.46
N PHE A 292 3.74 0.43 -19.57
CA PHE A 292 5.07 0.95 -19.32
C PHE A 292 6.00 -0.17 -18.82
N VAL A 293 5.58 -0.91 -17.79
CA VAL A 293 6.37 -2.01 -17.20
C VAL A 293 6.61 -3.11 -18.24
N SER A 294 5.65 -3.38 -19.14
CA SER A 294 5.83 -4.37 -20.21
C SER A 294 6.96 -4.02 -21.19
N THR A 295 7.42 -2.75 -21.20
CA THR A 295 8.51 -2.25 -22.05
C THR A 295 9.85 -2.11 -21.32
N LEU A 296 9.94 -2.56 -20.07
CA LEU A 296 11.21 -2.65 -19.34
C LEU A 296 11.95 -3.93 -19.73
N ASP A 297 13.28 -3.91 -19.71
CA ASP A 297 14.09 -5.07 -20.07
C ASP A 297 13.95 -6.21 -19.04
N SER A 298 13.73 -5.85 -17.77
CA SER A 298 13.55 -6.79 -16.65
C SER A 298 12.40 -6.33 -15.76
N GLY A 299 11.68 -7.27 -15.16
CA GLY A 299 10.50 -7.05 -14.35
C GLY A 299 9.31 -7.89 -14.82
N VAL A 300 8.76 -8.70 -13.93
CA VAL A 300 7.45 -9.36 -14.08
C VAL A 300 6.44 -8.81 -13.08
N MET A 301 5.19 -8.73 -13.51
CA MET A 301 4.13 -8.04 -12.80
C MET A 301 3.20 -8.99 -12.05
N SER A 302 2.70 -8.50 -10.92
CA SER A 302 1.65 -9.10 -10.11
C SER A 302 0.62 -8.07 -9.70
N ILE A 303 -0.67 -8.37 -9.83
CA ILE A 303 -1.71 -7.58 -9.15
C ILE A 303 -1.55 -7.76 -7.64
N ALA A 304 -1.37 -6.67 -6.91
CA ALA A 304 -1.27 -6.68 -5.45
C ALA A 304 -2.66 -6.76 -4.82
N HIS A 305 -2.78 -7.54 -3.73
CA HIS A 305 -3.94 -7.63 -2.84
C HIS A 305 -5.30 -7.32 -3.51
N PRO A 306 -5.71 -8.04 -4.57
CA PRO A 306 -6.82 -7.67 -5.45
C PRO A 306 -8.15 -7.39 -4.75
N ALA A 307 -8.41 -8.04 -3.60
CA ALA A 307 -9.65 -7.81 -2.86
C ALA A 307 -9.70 -6.45 -2.14
N ARG A 308 -8.57 -5.74 -1.98
CA ARG A 308 -8.56 -4.37 -1.40
C ARG A 308 -9.21 -3.35 -2.32
N THR A 309 -9.16 -3.54 -3.65
CA THR A 309 -9.83 -2.65 -4.62
C THR A 309 -11.36 -2.68 -4.48
N LYS A 310 -11.91 -3.81 -4.00
CA LYS A 310 -13.34 -4.11 -3.84
C LYS A 310 -14.16 -4.01 -5.13
N ALA A 311 -14.57 -5.18 -5.62
CA ALA A 311 -15.53 -5.33 -6.70
C ALA A 311 -16.82 -4.50 -6.50
N TYR A 312 -17.20 -3.80 -7.57
CA TYR A 312 -18.48 -3.08 -7.69
C TYR A 312 -19.52 -3.84 -8.52
N CYS A 313 -19.12 -4.94 -9.18
CA CYS A 313 -20.00 -5.86 -9.91
C CYS A 313 -19.41 -7.29 -9.88
N PRO A 314 -20.20 -8.33 -10.19
CA PRO A 314 -19.72 -9.72 -10.21
C PRO A 314 -18.55 -9.98 -11.17
N GLU A 315 -18.53 -9.29 -12.31
CA GLU A 315 -17.52 -9.44 -13.37
C GLU A 315 -16.27 -8.60 -13.13
N PHE A 316 -16.19 -7.86 -12.02
CA PHE A 316 -15.11 -6.90 -11.77
C PHE A 316 -13.71 -7.50 -11.93
N TYR A 317 -13.47 -8.68 -11.38
CA TYR A 317 -12.15 -9.31 -11.44
C TYR A 317 -11.81 -9.79 -12.87
N ASP A 318 -12.81 -10.13 -13.68
CA ASP A 318 -12.60 -10.40 -15.10
C ASP A 318 -12.10 -9.13 -15.80
N TYR A 319 -12.71 -7.97 -15.52
CA TYR A 319 -12.25 -6.69 -16.09
C TYR A 319 -10.84 -6.34 -15.64
N LEU A 320 -10.54 -6.51 -14.36
CA LEU A 320 -9.21 -6.24 -13.80
C LEU A 320 -8.13 -7.07 -14.50
N PHE A 321 -8.32 -8.40 -14.57
CA PHE A 321 -7.33 -9.30 -15.14
C PHE A 321 -7.28 -9.27 -16.66
N GLU A 322 -8.40 -8.95 -17.34
CA GLU A 322 -8.41 -8.70 -18.77
C GLU A 322 -7.58 -7.48 -19.14
N HIS A 323 -7.81 -6.34 -18.48
CA HIS A 323 -7.03 -5.12 -18.71
C HIS A 323 -5.55 -5.32 -18.36
N PHE A 324 -5.28 -6.04 -17.27
CA PHE A 324 -3.93 -6.41 -16.85
C PHE A 324 -3.19 -7.25 -17.91
N LYS A 325 -3.79 -8.34 -18.40
CA LYS A 325 -3.16 -9.19 -19.41
C LYS A 325 -3.07 -8.53 -20.78
N SER A 326 -4.11 -7.82 -21.19
CA SER A 326 -4.16 -7.14 -22.49
C SER A 326 -3.06 -6.09 -22.61
N SER A 327 -2.82 -5.33 -21.53
CA SER A 327 -1.80 -4.28 -21.53
C SER A 327 -0.39 -4.79 -21.20
N GLY A 328 -0.28 -5.84 -20.37
CA GLY A 328 1.00 -6.31 -19.82
C GLY A 328 1.62 -7.51 -20.52
N GLY A 329 0.87 -8.20 -21.38
CA GLY A 329 1.34 -9.34 -22.17
C GLY A 329 1.96 -10.46 -21.32
N GLU A 330 3.16 -10.90 -21.70
CA GLU A 330 3.91 -11.96 -21.01
C GLU A 330 4.45 -11.54 -19.64
N LYS A 331 4.69 -10.24 -19.43
CA LYS A 331 5.14 -9.72 -18.13
C LYS A 331 4.00 -9.67 -17.11
N ALA A 332 2.74 -9.58 -17.54
CA ALA A 332 1.58 -9.74 -16.66
C ALA A 332 1.38 -11.22 -16.33
N MET A 333 2.06 -11.69 -15.29
CA MET A 333 2.19 -13.12 -15.01
C MET A 333 1.51 -13.56 -13.72
N PHE A 334 1.43 -12.67 -12.73
CA PHE A 334 1.06 -13.06 -11.37
C PHE A 334 -0.14 -12.27 -10.82
N TYR A 335 -0.67 -12.76 -9.71
CA TYR A 335 -1.52 -12.02 -8.80
C TYR A 335 -1.27 -12.51 -7.36
N GLU A 336 -1.49 -11.64 -6.39
CA GLU A 336 -1.27 -11.94 -4.98
C GLU A 336 -2.43 -12.76 -4.38
N GLY A 337 -2.49 -14.04 -4.75
CA GLY A 337 -3.51 -14.99 -4.28
C GLY A 337 -3.31 -15.46 -2.85
N TYR A 338 -2.06 -15.41 -2.33
CA TYR A 338 -1.71 -15.79 -0.95
C TYR A 338 -1.39 -14.58 -0.06
N TYR A 339 -2.14 -13.49 -0.22
CA TYR A 339 -2.02 -12.31 0.64
C TYR A 339 -2.50 -12.59 2.08
N GLN A 340 -1.60 -12.46 3.06
CA GLN A 340 -1.91 -12.85 4.45
C GLN A 340 -2.61 -11.77 5.27
N SER A 341 -2.68 -10.56 4.74
CA SER A 341 -3.04 -9.35 5.49
C SER A 341 -4.45 -8.84 5.21
N TYR A 342 -5.30 -9.67 4.61
CA TYR A 342 -6.73 -9.39 4.55
C TYR A 342 -7.36 -9.49 5.94
N GLU A 343 -8.27 -8.57 6.23
CA GLU A 343 -9.09 -8.60 7.44
C GLU A 343 -10.57 -8.66 7.05
N GLY A 344 -11.37 -9.29 7.90
CA GLY A 344 -12.83 -9.39 7.72
C GLY A 344 -13.28 -10.38 6.64
N GLU A 345 -14.56 -10.32 6.33
CA GLU A 345 -15.24 -11.33 5.50
C GLU A 345 -15.15 -11.07 4.00
N TYR A 346 -14.76 -9.85 3.58
CA TYR A 346 -14.81 -9.46 2.18
C TYR A 346 -13.94 -10.36 1.31
N PHE A 347 -12.67 -10.55 1.67
CA PHE A 347 -11.79 -11.46 0.93
C PHE A 347 -12.32 -12.89 0.92
N GLN A 348 -12.79 -13.39 2.07
CA GLN A 348 -13.31 -14.76 2.18
C GLN A 348 -14.49 -15.00 1.21
N LYS A 349 -15.35 -13.99 1.03
CA LYS A 349 -16.46 -14.04 0.08
C LYS A 349 -16.02 -14.00 -1.39
N TRP A 350 -14.91 -13.34 -1.69
CA TRP A 350 -14.48 -13.07 -3.07
C TRP A 350 -13.29 -13.90 -3.54
N GLN A 351 -12.62 -14.64 -2.64
CA GLN A 351 -11.41 -15.40 -2.96
C GLN A 351 -11.63 -16.37 -4.12
N GLU A 352 -12.71 -17.15 -4.10
CA GLU A 352 -13.03 -18.10 -5.17
C GLU A 352 -13.25 -17.38 -6.52
N ALA A 353 -13.94 -16.23 -6.50
CA ALA A 353 -14.18 -15.45 -7.71
C ALA A 353 -12.89 -14.83 -8.27
N ILE A 354 -12.00 -14.34 -7.40
CA ILE A 354 -10.69 -13.83 -7.77
C ILE A 354 -9.85 -14.95 -8.39
N ASP A 355 -9.74 -16.09 -7.72
CA ASP A 355 -8.93 -17.22 -8.17
C ASP A 355 -9.45 -17.79 -9.50
N LYS A 356 -10.77 -17.93 -9.64
CA LYS A 356 -11.42 -18.38 -10.89
C LYS A 356 -11.15 -17.42 -12.04
N SER A 357 -11.24 -16.12 -11.78
CA SER A 357 -10.96 -15.09 -12.78
C SER A 357 -9.48 -15.10 -13.17
N ALA A 358 -8.57 -15.12 -12.21
CA ALA A 358 -7.13 -15.18 -12.46
C ALA A 358 -6.74 -16.42 -13.29
N ALA A 359 -7.35 -17.58 -13.01
CA ALA A 359 -7.14 -18.80 -13.77
C ALA A 359 -7.60 -18.70 -15.24
N LYS A 360 -8.71 -18.00 -15.52
CA LYS A 360 -9.20 -17.72 -16.89
C LYS A 360 -8.14 -16.98 -17.72
N PHE A 361 -7.33 -16.16 -17.07
CA PHE A 361 -6.27 -15.34 -17.69
C PHE A 361 -4.86 -15.95 -17.55
N GLY A 362 -4.75 -17.18 -17.04
CA GLY A 362 -3.47 -17.90 -16.91
C GLY A 362 -2.50 -17.29 -15.91
N LEU A 363 -3.00 -16.57 -14.89
CA LEU A 363 -2.16 -15.93 -13.88
C LEU A 363 -1.72 -16.92 -12.80
N LEU A 364 -0.47 -16.78 -12.35
CA LEU A 364 0.13 -17.58 -11.28
C LEU A 364 -0.01 -16.86 -9.92
N LYS A 365 -0.06 -17.61 -8.83
CA LYS A 365 -0.19 -17.05 -7.49
C LYS A 365 1.18 -16.62 -6.94
N THR A 366 1.23 -15.41 -6.40
CA THR A 366 2.26 -14.93 -5.46
C THR A 366 1.63 -14.72 -4.08
N GLY A 367 2.43 -14.33 -3.10
CA GLY A 367 1.95 -13.98 -1.78
C GLY A 367 2.94 -13.14 -0.99
N GLY A 368 2.40 -12.50 0.03
CA GLY A 368 3.13 -11.56 0.86
C GLY A 368 2.32 -11.19 2.09
N LEU A 369 3.04 -10.58 3.04
CA LEU A 369 2.48 -10.11 4.30
C LEU A 369 2.16 -8.62 4.28
N ASP A 370 2.53 -7.87 3.24
CA ASP A 370 2.40 -6.40 3.24
C ASP A 370 3.17 -5.79 4.43
N SER A 371 4.41 -6.23 4.64
CA SER A 371 5.14 -5.96 5.88
C SER A 371 5.59 -4.50 5.93
N HIS A 372 5.18 -3.77 6.97
CA HIS A 372 5.50 -2.35 7.17
C HIS A 372 6.29 -2.09 8.47
N GLY A 373 6.43 -3.05 9.37
CA GLY A 373 7.26 -2.85 10.58
C GLY A 373 8.54 -3.66 10.54
N LYS A 374 9.17 -3.84 11.70
CA LYS A 374 10.47 -4.52 11.89
C LYS A 374 10.47 -6.05 11.78
N SER A 375 9.74 -6.63 10.81
CA SER A 375 9.70 -8.09 10.65
C SER A 375 9.38 -8.51 9.21
N LEU A 376 9.90 -9.68 8.83
CA LEU A 376 9.60 -10.36 7.56
C LEU A 376 8.57 -11.48 7.70
N VAL A 377 8.06 -11.74 8.90
CA VAL A 377 7.11 -12.84 9.19
C VAL A 377 5.77 -12.35 9.75
N VAL A 378 5.56 -11.04 9.86
CA VAL A 378 4.28 -10.39 10.24
C VAL A 378 4.11 -9.12 9.42
N ARG A 379 2.88 -8.60 9.29
CA ARG A 379 2.59 -7.33 8.64
C ARG A 379 3.11 -6.13 9.43
N CYS A 380 2.73 -6.01 10.70
CA CYS A 380 2.98 -4.82 11.49
C CYS A 380 3.33 -5.26 12.90
N PRO A 381 4.62 -5.54 13.23
CA PRO A 381 5.01 -5.83 14.60
C PRO A 381 4.51 -4.68 15.48
N ARG A 382 3.48 -4.99 16.26
CA ARG A 382 2.68 -4.09 17.08
C ARG A 382 3.57 -3.10 17.84
N LYS A 383 3.26 -1.81 17.75
CA LYS A 383 3.81 -0.74 18.61
C LYS A 383 3.29 -0.82 20.05
N ASP A 384 2.42 -1.80 20.33
CA ASP A 384 1.54 -1.89 21.49
C ASP A 384 1.90 -3.05 22.45
N ARG A 385 3.19 -3.39 22.55
CA ARG A 385 3.79 -3.97 23.76
C ARG A 385 4.98 -3.12 24.23
N ALA A 386 4.70 -1.89 24.62
CA ALA A 386 5.54 -1.09 25.50
C ALA A 386 4.62 -0.38 26.50
#